data_AF-A0A7J5ZZY3-F1
#
_entry.id   AF-A0A7J5ZZY3-F1
#
_cell.length_a   1.000
_cell.length_b   1.000
_cell.length_c   1.000
_cell.angle_alpha   90.00
_cell.angle_beta   90.00
_cell.angle_gamma   90.00
#
_symmetry.space_group_name_H-M   'P 1'
#
loop_
_entity.id
_entity.type
_entity.pdbx_description
1 polymer ?
#
loop_
_entity_poly.entity_id
_entity_poly.type
_entity_poly.pdbx_seq_one_letter_code
_entity_poly.pdbx_strand_id
1 'polypeptide(L)'
;MIWLDLSNLVLTVYSIILITGLPGNLMSLYAFIQKVKQEAKQTDMLLLSLNISDLMFLFFLPIGIIEAADLEWNMNSFLCPLLTYIFLLNIYNSTLLLTAVSVDRYLGVAFAINYKLKQHPRYAVIISVIIWVFNLVQCSIVYYMQYHFSDEKQVGLDPTTHNTCYWKFNEEQLKIILPKRLGVSIVAIFVPLIICCFCYINIIRILYQLDNISWTKRFRAIGLAISTLLLFMICFVPFGVYHVVGFIGWYSPEWRDYALLFSSISVCLDPFVFYFSSKALQYTFRDSRNNEENYDRWLHLLLTGHSTGHWSNRGYLHQDLGTCCRLQSKVYLIKLSRTMRFFQLWLTAWLVTIVGLHLSMSISVTFPNKEPLNVALGKTLVLEAQVQLQPGESILLRTWELKNSEREVRVADGDSTINNRTFVEKNGALLRISGVTDSDYGLYKLTITIRSGVQVSDSRNVQKIKNPPKAILSMKCSTLSEGAQWDSPVYSWQVDGVNLTNQTGEISADGSTLLLENLSQSYTCITDSSQGLSKAKVSSKAPEPGPDPIPNGCYGVVWVVLTVIEFIIIAVLIGLYCYKRHTSKEDNNGYSEPKGGPRCH
;
A
#
# COMPACT_ATOMS: atom_id res chain seq x y z
N MET A 1 0.31 -35.39 18.64
CA MET A 1 0.10 -34.01 19.11
C MET A 1 0.34 -33.01 17.96
N ILE A 2 1.56 -32.86 17.44
CA ILE A 2 1.86 -31.95 16.29
C ILE A 2 0.98 -32.21 15.04
N TRP A 3 0.73 -33.49 14.70
CA TRP A 3 -0.15 -33.87 13.58
C TRP A 3 -1.62 -33.50 13.78
N LEU A 4 -2.15 -33.62 15.01
CA LEU A 4 -3.50 -33.16 15.32
C LEU A 4 -3.61 -31.63 15.22
N ASP A 5 -2.56 -30.91 15.62
CA ASP A 5 -2.53 -29.45 15.54
C ASP A 5 -2.54 -28.95 14.08
N LEU A 6 -1.81 -29.62 13.18
CA LEU A 6 -1.81 -29.30 11.75
C LEU A 6 -3.14 -29.63 11.07
N SER A 7 -3.71 -30.80 11.34
CA SER A 7 -5.00 -31.21 10.74
C SER A 7 -6.12 -30.26 11.12
N ASN A 8 -6.18 -29.85 12.40
CA ASN A 8 -7.15 -28.86 12.88
C ASN A 8 -6.97 -27.49 12.22
N LEU A 9 -5.73 -27.05 11.99
CA LEU A 9 -5.43 -25.81 11.29
C LEU A 9 -5.89 -25.88 9.83
N VAL A 10 -5.54 -26.95 9.11
CA VAL A 10 -5.94 -27.18 7.71
C VAL A 10 -7.47 -27.18 7.59
N LEU A 11 -8.14 -27.96 8.44
CA LEU A 11 -9.60 -28.04 8.49
C LEU A 11 -10.23 -26.65 8.69
N THR A 12 -9.73 -25.89 9.66
CA THR A 12 -10.24 -24.55 9.98
C THR A 12 -10.07 -23.59 8.80
N VAL A 13 -8.87 -23.54 8.23
CA VAL A 13 -8.53 -22.61 7.15
C VAL A 13 -9.29 -22.96 5.87
N TYR A 14 -9.32 -24.23 5.45
CA TYR A 14 -10.06 -24.65 4.26
C TYR A 14 -11.57 -24.44 4.41
N SER A 15 -12.13 -24.65 5.61
CA SER A 15 -13.54 -24.35 5.88
C SER A 15 -13.83 -22.85 5.73
N ILE A 16 -12.97 -21.98 6.28
CA ILE A 16 -13.09 -20.52 6.10
C ILE A 16 -12.99 -20.15 4.62
N ILE A 17 -12.03 -20.74 3.89
CA ILE A 17 -11.85 -20.49 2.46
C ILE A 17 -13.10 -20.90 1.67
N LEU A 18 -13.70 -22.04 1.98
CA LEU A 18 -14.92 -22.48 1.31
C LEU A 18 -16.10 -21.54 1.60
N ILE A 19 -16.31 -21.18 2.87
CA ILE A 19 -17.43 -20.32 3.31
C ILE A 19 -17.31 -18.90 2.74
N THR A 20 -16.10 -18.36 2.62
CA THR A 20 -15.89 -16.98 2.15
C THR A 20 -15.60 -16.91 0.66
N GLY A 21 -14.80 -17.83 0.14
CA GLY A 21 -14.33 -17.86 -1.24
C GLY A 21 -15.40 -18.30 -2.23
N LEU A 22 -16.21 -19.32 -1.91
CA LEU A 22 -17.23 -19.83 -2.84
C LEU A 22 -18.32 -18.79 -3.15
N PRO A 23 -18.97 -18.13 -2.17
CA PRO A 23 -19.96 -17.10 -2.46
C PRO A 23 -19.34 -15.90 -3.20
N GLY A 24 -18.16 -15.45 -2.77
CA GLY A 24 -17.46 -14.31 -3.38
C GLY A 24 -17.08 -14.54 -4.85
N ASN A 25 -16.61 -15.74 -5.16
CA ASN A 25 -16.24 -16.12 -6.53
C ASN A 25 -17.46 -16.39 -7.42
N LEU A 26 -18.55 -16.98 -6.89
CA LEU A 26 -19.80 -17.13 -7.65
C LEU A 26 -20.44 -15.78 -7.99
N MET A 27 -20.43 -14.85 -7.03
CA MET A 27 -20.89 -13.48 -7.26
C MET A 27 -20.05 -12.76 -8.31
N SER A 28 -18.72 -12.95 -8.26
CA SER A 28 -17.80 -12.39 -9.26
C SER A 28 -18.03 -12.99 -10.64
N LEU A 29 -18.26 -14.31 -10.72
CA LEU A 29 -18.62 -15.00 -11.97
C LEU A 29 -19.86 -14.39 -12.60
N TYR A 30 -20.91 -14.20 -11.81
CA TYR A 30 -22.14 -13.58 -12.28
C TYR A 30 -21.89 -12.17 -12.84
N ALA A 31 -21.16 -11.33 -12.10
CA ALA A 31 -20.82 -9.98 -12.53
C ALA A 31 -20.02 -9.99 -13.84
N PHE A 32 -19.06 -10.91 -14.00
CA PHE A 32 -18.29 -11.05 -15.24
C PHE A 32 -19.14 -11.54 -16.41
N ILE A 33 -20.02 -12.53 -16.21
CA ILE A 33 -20.92 -13.02 -17.27
C ILE A 33 -21.84 -11.90 -17.75
N GLN A 34 -22.45 -11.15 -16.84
CA GLN A 34 -23.31 -10.02 -17.20
C GLN A 34 -22.54 -8.95 -17.98
N LYS A 35 -21.33 -8.64 -17.54
CA LYS A 35 -20.47 -7.67 -18.22
C LYS A 35 -20.05 -8.14 -19.61
N VAL A 36 -19.67 -9.40 -19.77
CA VAL A 36 -19.29 -10.00 -21.06
C VAL A 36 -20.45 -10.00 -22.04
N LYS A 37 -21.69 -10.23 -21.57
CA LYS A 37 -22.91 -10.14 -22.39
C LYS A 37 -23.20 -8.72 -22.89
N GLN A 38 -22.85 -7.70 -22.10
CA GLN A 38 -23.06 -6.29 -22.46
C GLN A 38 -21.91 -5.73 -23.32
N GLU A 39 -20.69 -5.78 -22.80
CA GLU A 39 -19.48 -5.25 -23.44
C GLU A 39 -18.24 -5.96 -22.88
N ALA A 40 -17.72 -6.92 -23.64
CA ALA A 40 -16.52 -7.68 -23.27
C ALA A 40 -15.23 -6.87 -23.47
N LYS A 41 -14.49 -6.60 -22.38
CA LYS A 41 -13.14 -6.02 -22.44
C LYS A 41 -12.09 -7.10 -22.27
N GLN A 42 -10.90 -6.84 -22.81
CA GLN A 42 -9.78 -7.79 -22.75
C GLN A 42 -9.44 -8.21 -21.31
N THR A 43 -9.34 -7.26 -20.38
CA THR A 43 -9.07 -7.60 -18.97
C THR A 43 -10.18 -8.43 -18.33
N ASP A 44 -11.44 -8.26 -18.75
CA ASP A 44 -12.56 -8.99 -18.16
C ASP A 44 -12.52 -10.48 -18.52
N MET A 45 -12.03 -10.82 -19.71
CA MET A 45 -11.82 -12.22 -20.12
C MET A 45 -10.69 -12.89 -19.32
N LEU A 46 -9.61 -12.17 -19.03
CA LEU A 46 -8.52 -12.69 -18.18
C LEU A 46 -9.01 -12.93 -16.75
N LEU A 47 -9.76 -11.98 -16.17
CA LEU A 47 -10.32 -12.11 -14.83
C LEU A 47 -11.39 -13.21 -14.74
N LEU A 48 -12.19 -13.39 -15.80
CA LEU A 48 -13.14 -14.50 -15.89
C LEU A 48 -12.41 -15.85 -15.89
N SER A 49 -11.31 -15.97 -16.63
CA SER A 49 -10.50 -17.19 -16.64
C SER A 49 -9.88 -17.49 -15.27
N LEU A 50 -9.45 -16.46 -14.55
CA LEU A 50 -8.94 -16.55 -13.18
C LEU A 50 -10.04 -17.06 -12.23
N ASN A 51 -11.21 -16.42 -12.27
CA ASN A 51 -12.35 -16.80 -11.46
C ASN A 51 -12.86 -18.24 -11.74
N ILE A 52 -12.77 -18.73 -12.98
CA ILE A 52 -13.06 -20.14 -13.32
C ILE A 52 -12.05 -21.08 -12.65
N SER A 53 -10.77 -20.73 -12.65
CA SER A 53 -9.72 -21.50 -11.96
C SER A 53 -9.96 -21.55 -10.44
N ASP A 54 -10.41 -20.46 -9.86
CA ASP A 54 -10.71 -20.35 -8.42
C ASP A 54 -11.94 -21.18 -8.03
N LEU A 55 -13.01 -21.13 -8.83
CA LEU A 55 -14.19 -21.95 -8.61
C LEU A 55 -13.88 -23.44 -8.75
N MET A 56 -13.08 -23.83 -9.76
CA MET A 56 -12.64 -25.21 -9.92
C MET A 56 -11.90 -25.69 -8.66
N PHE A 57 -11.01 -24.87 -8.10
CA PHE A 57 -10.35 -25.20 -6.84
C PHE A 57 -11.33 -25.34 -5.66
N LEU A 58 -12.23 -24.37 -5.49
CA LEU A 58 -13.21 -24.36 -4.40
C LEU A 58 -14.16 -25.55 -4.44
N PHE A 59 -14.53 -26.04 -5.63
CA PHE A 59 -15.38 -27.24 -5.76
C PHE A 59 -14.68 -28.53 -5.32
N PHE A 60 -13.34 -28.61 -5.46
CA PHE A 60 -12.56 -29.77 -5.03
C PHE A 60 -12.02 -29.65 -3.60
N LEU A 61 -12.02 -28.43 -3.03
CA LEU A 61 -11.58 -28.15 -1.65
C LEU A 61 -12.27 -29.02 -0.57
N PRO A 62 -13.58 -29.36 -0.66
CA PRO A 62 -14.24 -30.25 0.32
C PRO A 62 -13.56 -31.60 0.49
N ILE A 63 -12.92 -32.15 -0.55
CA ILE A 63 -12.18 -33.41 -0.46
C ILE A 63 -11.00 -33.26 0.52
N GLY A 64 -10.29 -32.12 0.46
CA GLY A 64 -9.21 -31.83 1.40
C GLY A 64 -9.68 -31.54 2.83
N ILE A 65 -10.92 -31.05 3.00
CA ILE A 65 -11.56 -30.88 4.31
C ILE A 65 -11.87 -32.25 4.93
N ILE A 66 -12.42 -33.18 4.14
CA ILE A 66 -12.72 -34.54 4.59
C ILE A 66 -11.43 -35.26 4.99
N GLU A 67 -10.38 -35.16 4.18
CA GLU A 67 -9.06 -35.71 4.53
C GLU A 67 -8.55 -35.16 5.87
N ALA A 68 -8.63 -33.84 6.08
CA ALA A 68 -8.19 -33.23 7.33
C ALA A 68 -9.06 -33.60 8.55
N ALA A 69 -10.31 -34.03 8.33
CA ALA A 69 -11.22 -34.47 9.39
C ALA A 69 -11.01 -35.93 9.79
N ASP A 70 -10.84 -36.81 8.80
CA ASP A 70 -10.76 -38.26 9.01
C ASP A 70 -9.37 -38.74 9.45
N LEU A 71 -8.34 -37.89 9.36
CA LEU A 71 -6.92 -38.17 9.67
C LEU A 71 -6.29 -39.33 8.86
N GLU A 72 -7.08 -40.00 8.02
CA GLU A 72 -6.73 -41.11 7.15
C GLU A 72 -7.40 -40.94 5.78
N TRP A 73 -6.68 -41.29 4.72
CA TRP A 73 -7.18 -41.29 3.36
C TRP A 73 -7.96 -42.57 3.07
N ASN A 74 -9.29 -42.49 3.18
CA ASN A 74 -10.22 -43.58 2.90
C ASN A 74 -10.95 -43.46 1.54
N MET A 75 -10.58 -42.44 0.76
CA MET A 75 -11.20 -42.12 -0.53
C MET A 75 -10.51 -42.87 -1.69
N ASN A 76 -11.16 -42.87 -2.86
CA ASN A 76 -10.61 -43.55 -4.05
C ASN A 76 -9.18 -43.07 -4.38
N SER A 77 -8.28 -43.99 -4.72
CA SER A 77 -6.84 -43.72 -4.95
C SER A 77 -6.58 -42.68 -6.05
N PHE A 78 -7.53 -42.52 -6.98
CA PHE A 78 -7.50 -41.49 -8.02
C PHE A 78 -7.70 -40.06 -7.49
N LEU A 79 -8.47 -39.86 -6.42
CA LEU A 79 -8.86 -38.52 -5.95
C LEU A 79 -7.70 -37.78 -5.27
N CYS A 80 -6.76 -38.53 -4.68
CA CYS A 80 -5.62 -38.01 -3.95
C CYS A 80 -4.66 -37.21 -4.87
N PRO A 81 -4.11 -37.80 -5.96
CA PRO A 81 -3.26 -37.04 -6.88
C PRO A 81 -4.06 -36.00 -7.67
N LEU A 82 -5.37 -36.22 -7.89
CA LEU A 82 -6.24 -35.24 -8.54
C LEU A 82 -6.38 -33.97 -7.69
N LEU A 83 -6.54 -34.11 -6.37
CA LEU A 83 -6.60 -32.96 -5.46
C LEU A 83 -5.30 -32.14 -5.55
N THR A 84 -4.14 -32.80 -5.44
CA THR A 84 -2.84 -32.11 -5.61
C THR A 84 -2.73 -31.43 -6.98
N TYR A 85 -3.20 -32.09 -8.05
CA TYR A 85 -3.19 -31.53 -9.40
C TYR A 85 -4.03 -30.25 -9.50
N ILE A 86 -5.24 -30.24 -8.96
CA ILE A 86 -6.13 -29.07 -8.96
C ILE A 86 -5.53 -27.91 -8.15
N PHE A 87 -4.92 -28.19 -6.99
CA PHE A 87 -4.21 -27.18 -6.18
C PHE A 87 -3.08 -26.52 -6.98
N LEU A 88 -2.21 -27.32 -7.61
CA LEU A 88 -1.10 -26.80 -8.41
C LEU A 88 -1.58 -26.01 -9.63
N LEU A 89 -2.59 -26.54 -10.32
CA LEU A 89 -3.20 -25.89 -11.47
C LEU A 89 -3.78 -24.53 -11.11
N ASN A 90 -4.48 -24.41 -9.96
CA ASN A 90 -4.98 -23.13 -9.47
C ASN A 90 -3.83 -22.15 -9.19
N ILE A 91 -2.81 -22.55 -8.42
CA ILE A 91 -1.66 -21.69 -8.09
C ILE A 91 -0.99 -21.12 -9.35
N TYR A 92 -0.73 -21.98 -10.34
CA TYR A 92 -0.03 -21.56 -11.56
C TYR A 92 -0.93 -20.80 -12.54
N ASN A 93 -2.23 -21.10 -12.60
CA ASN A 93 -3.18 -20.28 -13.35
C ASN A 93 -3.31 -18.89 -12.73
N SER A 94 -3.49 -18.80 -11.41
CA SER A 94 -3.71 -17.53 -10.71
C SER A 94 -2.52 -16.60 -10.87
N THR A 95 -1.31 -17.10 -10.66
CA THR A 95 -0.09 -16.31 -10.87
C THR A 95 0.08 -15.82 -12.31
N LEU A 96 -0.02 -16.69 -13.32
CA LEU A 96 0.17 -16.30 -14.72
C LEU A 96 -0.95 -15.40 -15.25
N LEU A 97 -2.21 -15.62 -14.84
CA LEU A 97 -3.34 -14.78 -15.22
C LEU A 97 -3.27 -13.39 -14.55
N LEU A 98 -2.89 -13.32 -13.28
CA LEU A 98 -2.63 -12.04 -12.60
C LEU A 98 -1.52 -11.26 -13.30
N THR A 99 -0.45 -11.93 -13.73
CA THR A 99 0.61 -11.27 -14.52
C THR A 99 0.11 -10.79 -15.87
N ALA A 100 -0.69 -11.59 -16.59
CA ALA A 100 -1.30 -11.15 -17.84
C ALA A 100 -2.20 -9.92 -17.63
N VAL A 101 -2.94 -9.85 -16.52
CA VAL A 101 -3.73 -8.67 -16.14
C VAL A 101 -2.83 -7.47 -15.86
N SER A 102 -1.73 -7.64 -15.13
CA SER A 102 -0.76 -6.56 -14.87
C SER A 102 -0.13 -6.01 -16.16
N VAL A 103 0.21 -6.90 -17.10
CA VAL A 103 0.74 -6.51 -18.42
C VAL A 103 -0.30 -5.79 -19.25
N ASP A 104 -1.53 -6.30 -19.35
CA ASP A 104 -2.63 -5.63 -20.07
C ASP A 104 -2.90 -4.23 -19.52
N ARG A 105 -2.89 -4.08 -18.18
CA ARG A 105 -3.05 -2.78 -17.51
C ARG A 105 -1.89 -1.84 -17.80
N TYR A 106 -0.66 -2.34 -17.78
CA TYR A 106 0.52 -1.54 -18.10
C TYR A 106 0.50 -1.05 -19.54
N LEU A 107 0.24 -1.94 -20.51
CA LEU A 107 0.16 -1.58 -21.92
C LEU A 107 -0.96 -0.58 -22.20
N GLY A 108 -2.10 -0.72 -21.53
CA GLY A 108 -3.21 0.23 -21.63
C GLY A 108 -2.91 1.62 -21.08
N VAL A 109 -1.97 1.75 -20.13
CA VAL A 109 -1.55 3.03 -19.55
C VAL A 109 -0.37 3.63 -20.33
N ALA A 110 0.65 2.84 -20.64
CA ALA A 110 1.87 3.29 -21.33
C ALA A 110 1.64 3.59 -22.82
N PHE A 111 0.77 2.84 -23.48
CA PHE A 111 0.52 2.96 -24.92
C PHE A 111 -0.96 3.22 -25.22
N ALA A 112 -1.57 4.17 -24.51
CA ALA A 112 -3.01 4.38 -24.48
C ALA A 112 -3.69 4.57 -25.85
N ILE A 113 -3.02 5.14 -26.86
CA ILE A 113 -3.60 5.36 -28.20
C ILE A 113 -3.50 4.07 -29.05
N ASN A 114 -2.27 3.56 -29.24
CA ASN A 114 -2.01 2.42 -30.11
C ASN A 114 -2.54 1.09 -29.54
N TYR A 115 -2.50 0.92 -28.22
CA TYR A 115 -2.98 -0.30 -27.57
C TYR A 115 -4.50 -0.38 -27.58
N LYS A 116 -5.22 0.73 -27.32
CA LYS A 116 -6.70 0.74 -27.35
C LYS A 116 -7.26 0.41 -28.72
N LEU A 117 -6.59 0.83 -29.80
CA LEU A 117 -7.00 0.50 -31.17
C LEU A 117 -6.83 -0.98 -31.52
N LYS A 118 -5.87 -1.66 -30.88
CA LYS A 118 -5.58 -3.10 -31.09
C LYS A 118 -6.21 -4.01 -30.02
N GLN A 119 -6.80 -3.44 -28.98
CA GLN A 119 -7.34 -4.17 -27.84
C GLN A 119 -8.58 -4.95 -28.28
N HIS A 120 -8.54 -6.28 -28.18
CA HIS A 120 -9.65 -7.14 -28.57
C HIS A 120 -9.80 -8.31 -27.59
N PRO A 121 -11.02 -8.63 -27.11
CA PRO A 121 -11.22 -9.69 -26.11
C PRO A 121 -10.73 -11.07 -26.56
N ARG A 122 -10.71 -11.35 -27.87
CA ARG A 122 -10.12 -12.58 -28.44
C ARG A 122 -8.66 -12.80 -28.02
N TYR A 123 -7.84 -11.75 -27.90
CA TYR A 123 -6.45 -11.92 -27.48
C TYR A 123 -6.34 -12.40 -26.04
N ALA A 124 -7.18 -11.90 -25.13
CA ALA A 124 -7.23 -12.40 -23.76
C ALA A 124 -7.65 -13.88 -23.72
N VAL A 125 -8.63 -14.28 -24.53
CA VAL A 125 -9.04 -15.70 -24.62
C VAL A 125 -7.88 -16.57 -25.11
N ILE A 126 -7.16 -16.16 -26.16
CA ILE A 126 -6.00 -16.89 -26.67
C ILE A 126 -4.91 -17.01 -25.59
N ILE A 127 -4.58 -15.90 -24.91
CA ILE A 127 -3.59 -15.90 -23.83
C ILE A 127 -4.01 -16.84 -22.70
N SER A 128 -5.28 -16.78 -22.26
CA SER A 128 -5.82 -17.69 -21.25
C SER A 128 -5.70 -19.14 -21.70
N VAL A 129 -6.11 -19.50 -22.91
CA VAL A 129 -6.00 -20.87 -23.42
C VAL A 129 -4.55 -21.36 -23.42
N ILE A 130 -3.59 -20.51 -23.82
CA ILE A 130 -2.15 -20.85 -23.79
C ILE A 130 -1.70 -21.13 -22.34
N ILE A 131 -2.07 -20.26 -21.39
CA ILE A 131 -1.74 -20.43 -19.97
C ILE A 131 -2.33 -21.75 -19.43
N TRP A 132 -3.60 -22.01 -19.72
CA TRP A 132 -4.27 -23.25 -19.30
C TRP A 132 -3.58 -24.49 -19.87
N VAL A 133 -3.36 -24.54 -21.19
CA VAL A 133 -2.69 -25.70 -21.83
C VAL A 133 -1.29 -25.90 -21.25
N PHE A 134 -0.51 -24.83 -21.07
CA PHE A 134 0.81 -24.90 -20.47
C PHE A 134 0.73 -25.50 -19.06
N ASN A 135 -0.12 -24.97 -18.19
CA ASN A 135 -0.23 -25.43 -16.81
C ASN A 135 -0.80 -26.86 -16.70
N LEU A 136 -1.78 -27.23 -17.53
CA LEU A 136 -2.32 -28.59 -17.58
C LEU A 136 -1.20 -29.60 -17.90
N VAL A 137 -0.36 -29.32 -18.90
CA VAL A 137 0.76 -30.20 -19.29
C VAL A 137 1.83 -30.27 -18.20
N GLN A 138 2.16 -29.15 -17.55
CA GLN A 138 3.18 -29.18 -16.50
C GLN A 138 2.70 -29.91 -15.24
N CYS A 139 1.45 -29.68 -14.83
CA CYS A 139 0.84 -30.34 -13.68
C CYS A 139 0.60 -31.84 -13.95
N SER A 140 0.31 -32.24 -15.20
CA SER A 140 0.04 -33.64 -15.52
C SER A 140 1.26 -34.53 -15.34
N ILE A 141 2.47 -33.97 -15.52
CA ILE A 141 3.73 -34.66 -15.24
C ILE A 141 3.87 -34.96 -13.74
N VAL A 142 3.52 -34.00 -12.88
CA VAL A 142 3.54 -34.20 -11.42
C VAL A 142 2.49 -35.23 -11.00
N TYR A 143 1.29 -35.15 -11.58
CA TYR A 143 0.21 -36.12 -11.36
C TYR A 143 0.63 -37.54 -11.79
N TYR A 144 1.17 -37.70 -13.00
CA TYR A 144 1.61 -39.00 -13.53
C TYR A 144 2.70 -39.62 -12.65
N MET A 145 3.67 -38.81 -12.22
CA MET A 145 4.74 -39.26 -11.33
C MET A 145 4.21 -39.72 -9.97
N GLN A 146 3.20 -39.03 -9.42
CA GLN A 146 2.54 -39.44 -8.17
C GLN A 146 1.70 -40.70 -8.34
N TYR A 147 0.92 -40.81 -9.42
CA TYR A 147 -0.01 -41.91 -9.61
C TYR A 147 0.67 -43.24 -10.00
N HIS A 148 1.65 -43.23 -10.91
CA HIS A 148 2.21 -44.45 -11.49
C HIS A 148 3.46 -44.99 -10.78
N PHE A 149 4.21 -44.15 -10.06
CA PHE A 149 5.41 -44.59 -9.36
C PHE A 149 5.24 -44.63 -7.83
N SER A 150 3.99 -44.68 -7.38
CA SER A 150 3.67 -45.06 -6.00
C SER A 150 4.12 -46.50 -5.79
N ASP A 151 5.18 -46.71 -5.01
CA ASP A 151 5.54 -48.06 -4.56
C ASP A 151 4.35 -48.65 -3.80
N GLU A 152 3.72 -49.66 -4.39
CA GLU A 152 2.67 -50.50 -3.79
C GLU A 152 3.11 -51.13 -2.45
N LYS A 153 4.42 -51.09 -2.14
CA LYS A 153 5.05 -51.66 -0.94
C LYS A 153 4.96 -50.83 0.34
N GLN A 154 4.50 -49.57 0.31
CA GLN A 154 4.35 -48.75 1.53
C GLN A 154 2.92 -48.77 2.11
N VAL A 155 1.95 -49.40 1.43
CA VAL A 155 0.55 -49.49 1.88
C VAL A 155 0.32 -50.64 2.87
N GLY A 156 1.37 -51.35 3.32
CA GLY A 156 1.15 -52.63 4.02
C GLY A 156 2.13 -53.11 5.08
N LEU A 157 3.06 -52.31 5.65
CA LEU A 157 4.01 -52.91 6.62
C LEU A 157 4.47 -52.04 7.82
N ASP A 158 3.73 -51.01 8.22
CA ASP A 158 3.92 -50.38 9.54
C ASP A 158 2.57 -49.96 10.15
N PRO A 159 2.13 -50.55 11.28
CA PRO A 159 0.88 -50.18 11.97
C PRO A 159 0.88 -48.76 12.55
N THR A 160 1.98 -48.01 12.43
CA THR A 160 2.15 -46.69 13.05
C THR A 160 2.12 -45.50 12.07
N THR A 161 2.13 -45.74 10.75
CA THR A 161 1.98 -44.67 9.75
C THR A 161 0.52 -44.50 9.33
N HIS A 162 -0.12 -43.43 9.83
CA HIS A 162 -1.39 -42.93 9.31
C HIS A 162 -1.30 -42.74 7.78
N ASN A 163 -2.28 -43.29 7.07
CA ASN A 163 -2.35 -43.32 5.61
C ASN A 163 -2.81 -41.94 5.08
N THR A 164 -1.94 -40.93 5.10
CA THR A 164 -2.27 -39.57 4.60
C THR A 164 -2.17 -39.50 3.08
N CYS A 165 -2.79 -38.51 2.43
CA CYS A 165 -2.64 -38.24 0.99
C CYS A 165 -1.26 -37.63 0.68
N TYR A 166 -0.20 -38.36 1.03
CA TYR A 166 1.18 -37.92 0.90
C TYR A 166 2.11 -39.05 0.44
N TRP A 167 2.52 -38.97 -0.82
CA TRP A 167 3.52 -39.84 -1.40
C TRP A 167 4.91 -39.31 -1.08
N LYS A 168 5.68 -40.10 -0.35
CA LYS A 168 7.13 -39.92 -0.26
C LYS A 168 7.73 -40.30 -1.60
N PHE A 169 8.46 -39.38 -2.21
CA PHE A 169 9.18 -39.65 -3.45
C PHE A 169 10.48 -40.41 -3.13
N ASN A 170 10.76 -41.47 -3.88
CA ASN A 170 12.04 -42.19 -3.80
C ASN A 170 13.19 -41.31 -4.32
N GLU A 171 14.44 -41.62 -3.95
CA GLU A 171 15.61 -40.81 -4.33
C GLU A 171 15.77 -40.63 -5.85
N GLU A 172 15.45 -41.65 -6.64
CA GLU A 172 15.49 -41.58 -8.11
C GLU A 172 14.41 -40.64 -8.68
N GLN A 173 13.24 -40.60 -8.04
CA GLN A 173 12.16 -39.70 -8.42
C GLN A 173 12.47 -38.26 -8.04
N LEU A 174 13.12 -38.05 -6.88
CA LEU A 174 13.57 -36.73 -6.43
C LEU A 174 14.52 -36.07 -7.43
N LYS A 175 15.41 -36.86 -8.06
CA LYS A 175 16.33 -36.37 -9.11
C LYS A 175 15.62 -35.77 -10.32
N ILE A 176 14.42 -36.24 -10.65
CA ILE A 176 13.63 -35.76 -11.79
C ILE A 176 12.67 -34.66 -11.34
N ILE A 177 12.00 -34.82 -10.20
CA ILE A 177 10.90 -33.95 -9.78
C ILE A 177 11.38 -32.62 -9.18
N LEU A 178 12.53 -32.59 -8.49
CA LEU A 178 13.03 -31.37 -7.85
C LEU A 178 13.47 -30.30 -8.87
N PRO A 179 14.28 -30.61 -9.90
CA PRO A 179 14.61 -29.65 -10.94
C PRO A 179 13.37 -29.16 -11.70
N LYS A 180 12.42 -30.08 -11.95
CA LYS A 180 11.14 -29.74 -12.59
C LYS A 180 10.33 -28.75 -11.77
N ARG A 181 10.14 -29.03 -10.47
CA ARG A 181 9.43 -28.16 -9.53
C ARG A 181 10.06 -26.79 -9.42
N LEU A 182 11.39 -26.73 -9.34
CA LEU A 182 12.12 -25.46 -9.35
C LEU A 182 11.90 -24.69 -10.66
N GLY A 183 12.06 -25.35 -11.81
CA GLY A 183 11.88 -24.72 -13.12
C GLY A 183 10.47 -24.15 -13.29
N VAL A 184 9.44 -24.92 -12.94
CA VAL A 184 8.05 -24.43 -12.96
C VAL A 184 7.85 -23.30 -11.96
N SER A 185 8.40 -23.39 -10.74
CA SER A 185 8.33 -22.31 -9.74
C SER A 185 8.97 -21.00 -10.23
N ILE A 186 10.11 -21.07 -10.92
CA ILE A 186 10.74 -19.89 -11.51
C ILE A 186 9.84 -19.26 -12.56
N VAL A 187 9.32 -20.07 -13.50
CA VAL A 187 8.51 -19.59 -14.63
C VAL A 187 7.12 -19.13 -14.21
N ALA A 188 6.50 -19.78 -13.21
CA ALA A 188 5.13 -19.53 -12.82
C ALA A 188 5.00 -18.65 -11.56
N ILE A 189 6.05 -18.43 -10.76
CA ILE A 189 5.96 -17.60 -9.54
C ILE A 189 6.94 -16.43 -9.60
N PHE A 190 8.25 -16.70 -9.72
CA PHE A 190 9.26 -15.65 -9.55
C PHE A 190 9.35 -14.71 -10.76
N VAL A 191 9.34 -15.23 -11.98
CA VAL A 191 9.30 -14.40 -13.20
C VAL A 191 8.00 -13.57 -13.26
N PRO A 192 6.81 -14.16 -13.04
CA PRO A 192 5.54 -13.43 -12.87
C PRO A 192 5.59 -12.30 -11.87
N LEU A 193 6.18 -12.53 -10.69
CA LEU A 193 6.36 -11.50 -9.67
C LEU A 193 7.22 -10.33 -10.18
N ILE A 194 8.37 -10.61 -10.81
CA ILE A 194 9.25 -9.59 -11.37
C ILE A 194 8.53 -8.76 -12.44
N ILE A 195 7.79 -9.42 -13.34
CA ILE A 195 7.00 -8.75 -14.38
C ILE A 195 5.93 -7.86 -13.74
N CYS A 196 5.17 -8.36 -12.76
CA CYS A 196 4.17 -7.58 -12.04
C CYS A 196 4.77 -6.34 -11.37
N CYS A 197 5.90 -6.49 -10.68
CA CYS A 197 6.63 -5.38 -10.08
C CYS A 197 7.02 -4.34 -11.14
N PHE A 198 7.62 -4.77 -12.25
CA PHE A 198 7.99 -3.88 -13.35
C PHE A 198 6.76 -3.14 -13.92
N CYS A 199 5.67 -3.85 -14.21
CA CYS A 199 4.44 -3.28 -14.74
C CYS A 199 3.87 -2.23 -13.79
N TYR A 200 3.70 -2.54 -12.50
CA TYR A 200 3.09 -1.61 -11.55
C TYR A 200 3.99 -0.43 -11.20
N ILE A 201 5.31 -0.61 -11.10
CA ILE A 201 6.25 0.52 -10.91
C ILE A 201 6.11 1.51 -12.06
N ASN A 202 6.07 1.03 -13.31
CA ASN A 202 5.93 1.91 -14.46
C ASN A 202 4.54 2.52 -14.58
N ILE A 203 3.46 1.77 -14.27
CA ILE A 203 2.10 2.35 -14.18
C ILE A 203 2.11 3.51 -13.20
N ILE A 204 2.64 3.31 -12.00
CA ILE A 204 2.68 4.33 -10.95
C ILE A 204 3.50 5.55 -11.41
N ARG A 205 4.70 5.35 -11.99
CA ARG A 205 5.53 6.43 -12.55
C ARG A 205 4.77 7.27 -13.58
N ILE A 206 4.13 6.62 -14.55
CA ILE A 206 3.35 7.31 -15.59
C ILE A 206 2.20 8.09 -14.93
N LEU A 207 1.48 7.49 -13.98
CA LEU A 207 0.35 8.14 -13.31
C LEU A 207 0.73 9.37 -12.48
N TYR A 208 1.96 9.42 -11.95
CA TYR A 208 2.50 10.59 -11.26
C TYR A 208 2.99 11.70 -12.20
N GLN A 209 3.46 11.34 -13.39
CA GLN A 209 3.94 12.31 -14.39
C GLN A 209 2.80 13.02 -15.13
N LEU A 210 1.59 12.45 -15.19
CA LEU A 210 0.45 13.12 -15.80
C LEU A 210 -0.34 13.93 -14.77
N ASP A 211 -0.30 15.26 -14.90
CA ASP A 211 -0.99 16.21 -14.00
C ASP A 211 -2.53 16.12 -14.05
N ASN A 212 -3.09 15.62 -15.16
CA ASN A 212 -4.53 15.67 -15.45
C ASN A 212 -5.29 14.34 -15.23
N ILE A 213 -4.74 13.40 -14.46
CA ILE A 213 -5.40 12.12 -14.18
C ILE A 213 -6.28 12.20 -12.93
N SER A 214 -7.54 11.80 -13.07
CA SER A 214 -8.46 11.72 -11.93
C SER A 214 -7.95 10.78 -10.86
N TRP A 215 -8.03 11.24 -9.61
CA TRP A 215 -7.56 10.48 -8.46
C TRP A 215 -8.20 9.09 -8.33
N THR A 216 -9.47 8.92 -8.72
CA THR A 216 -10.12 7.60 -8.74
C THR A 216 -9.38 6.59 -9.63
N LYS A 217 -8.76 7.03 -10.74
CA LYS A 217 -7.94 6.17 -11.59
C LYS A 217 -6.61 5.84 -10.92
N ARG A 218 -5.99 6.82 -10.24
CA ARG A 218 -4.76 6.63 -9.45
C ARG A 218 -4.98 5.65 -8.29
N PHE A 219 -6.02 5.87 -7.49
CA PHE A 219 -6.39 4.98 -6.38
C PHE A 219 -6.68 3.55 -6.84
N ARG A 220 -7.41 3.36 -7.96
CA ARG A 220 -7.62 2.03 -8.53
C ARG A 220 -6.33 1.34 -8.95
N ALA A 221 -5.42 2.06 -9.60
CA ALA A 221 -4.15 1.51 -10.05
C ALA A 221 -3.26 1.13 -8.86
N ILE A 222 -3.20 1.98 -7.82
CA ILE A 222 -2.45 1.72 -6.59
C ILE A 222 -3.08 0.55 -5.82
N GLY A 223 -4.41 0.53 -5.66
CA GLY A 223 -5.14 -0.56 -5.02
C GLY A 223 -4.91 -1.89 -5.73
N LEU A 224 -5.00 -1.90 -7.07
CA LEU A 224 -4.70 -3.09 -7.88
C LEU A 224 -3.26 -3.56 -7.71
N ALA A 225 -2.29 -2.64 -7.72
CA ALA A 225 -0.87 -2.95 -7.50
C ALA A 225 -0.65 -3.56 -6.11
N ILE A 226 -1.15 -2.92 -5.06
CA ILE A 226 -1.02 -3.39 -3.68
C ILE A 226 -1.68 -4.75 -3.51
N SER A 227 -2.93 -4.93 -3.95
CA SER A 227 -3.64 -6.21 -3.85
C SER A 227 -2.90 -7.33 -4.58
N THR A 228 -2.43 -7.08 -5.81
CA THR A 228 -1.70 -8.09 -6.59
C THR A 228 -0.35 -8.45 -5.94
N LEU A 229 0.41 -7.46 -5.47
CA LEU A 229 1.70 -7.70 -4.82
C LEU A 229 1.53 -8.43 -3.48
N LEU A 230 0.52 -8.08 -2.69
CA LEU A 230 0.21 -8.79 -1.44
C LEU A 230 -0.17 -10.25 -1.71
N LEU A 231 -0.96 -10.53 -2.74
CA LEU A 231 -1.28 -11.89 -3.17
C LEU A 231 -0.02 -12.69 -3.51
N PHE A 232 0.89 -12.13 -4.32
CA PHE A 232 2.15 -12.81 -4.61
C PHE A 232 2.96 -13.08 -3.34
N MET A 233 3.15 -12.07 -2.48
CA MET A 233 4.01 -12.18 -1.31
C MET A 233 3.46 -13.13 -0.24
N ILE A 234 2.15 -13.11 0.01
CA ILE A 234 1.53 -13.89 1.09
C ILE A 234 1.13 -15.28 0.59
N CYS A 235 0.61 -15.40 -0.64
CA CYS A 235 0.01 -16.65 -1.11
C CYS A 235 0.95 -17.47 -1.99
N PHE A 236 1.74 -16.87 -2.88
CA PHE A 236 2.48 -17.63 -3.89
C PHE A 236 3.98 -17.78 -3.58
N VAL A 237 4.63 -16.75 -3.03
CA VAL A 237 6.06 -16.78 -2.68
C VAL A 237 6.40 -17.87 -1.66
N PRO A 238 5.62 -18.11 -0.58
CA PRO A 238 5.92 -19.21 0.35
C PRO A 238 6.00 -20.58 -0.35
N PHE A 239 5.12 -20.81 -1.32
CA PHE A 239 5.12 -22.02 -2.14
C PHE A 239 6.30 -22.08 -3.13
N GLY A 240 6.71 -20.95 -3.68
CA GLY A 240 7.95 -20.86 -4.46
C GLY A 240 9.20 -21.17 -3.61
N VAL A 241 9.28 -20.62 -2.40
CA VAL A 241 10.37 -20.88 -1.45
C VAL A 241 10.41 -22.35 -1.06
N TYR A 242 9.25 -23.01 -0.88
CA TYR A 242 9.19 -24.45 -0.64
C TYR A 242 9.93 -25.25 -1.71
N HIS A 243 9.72 -24.94 -2.99
CA HIS A 243 10.40 -25.61 -4.09
C HIS A 243 11.91 -25.31 -4.14
N VAL A 244 12.30 -24.07 -3.84
CA VAL A 244 13.73 -23.68 -3.76
C VAL A 244 14.44 -24.46 -2.66
N VAL A 245 13.86 -24.50 -1.45
CA VAL A 245 14.44 -25.22 -0.31
C VAL A 245 14.52 -26.72 -0.61
N GLY A 246 13.48 -27.31 -1.19
CA GLY A 246 13.49 -28.72 -1.57
C GLY A 246 14.56 -29.06 -2.62
N PHE A 247 14.77 -28.17 -3.60
CA PHE A 247 15.83 -28.35 -4.59
C PHE A 247 17.23 -28.21 -3.99
N ILE A 248 17.48 -27.20 -3.16
CA ILE A 248 18.79 -26.97 -2.53
C ILE A 248 19.14 -28.13 -1.58
N GLY A 249 18.17 -28.58 -0.79
CA GLY A 249 18.38 -29.64 0.20
C GLY A 249 18.31 -31.06 -0.38
N TRP A 250 17.87 -31.24 -1.62
CA TRP A 250 17.60 -32.56 -2.21
C TRP A 250 16.58 -33.41 -1.43
N TYR A 251 15.62 -32.77 -0.75
CA TYR A 251 14.53 -33.43 -0.02
C TYR A 251 13.18 -32.74 -0.27
N SER A 252 12.08 -33.36 0.14
CA SER A 252 10.77 -32.70 0.17
C SER A 252 10.53 -32.11 1.56
N PRO A 253 10.46 -30.77 1.73
CA PRO A 253 10.30 -30.18 3.04
C PRO A 253 9.00 -30.57 3.74
N GLU A 254 9.05 -30.79 5.06
CA GLU A 254 7.89 -31.21 5.87
C GLU A 254 6.80 -30.13 5.98
N TRP A 255 7.13 -28.87 5.67
CA TRP A 255 6.21 -27.73 5.78
C TRP A 255 5.42 -27.42 4.49
N ARG A 256 5.31 -28.38 3.57
CA ARG A 256 4.52 -28.25 2.32
C ARG A 256 3.09 -27.79 2.57
N ASP A 257 2.42 -28.38 3.55
CA ASP A 257 1.00 -28.13 3.80
C ASP A 257 0.77 -26.68 4.25
N TYR A 258 1.69 -26.12 5.03
CA TYR A 258 1.67 -24.68 5.34
C TYR A 258 1.80 -23.83 4.08
N ALA A 259 2.69 -24.18 3.15
CA ALA A 259 2.86 -23.45 1.91
C ALA A 259 1.59 -23.52 1.02
N LEU A 260 0.93 -24.68 0.96
CA LEU A 260 -0.35 -24.85 0.26
C LEU A 260 -1.49 -24.09 0.93
N LEU A 261 -1.54 -24.04 2.27
CA LEU A 261 -2.51 -23.25 3.01
C LEU A 261 -2.41 -21.76 2.65
N PHE A 262 -1.19 -21.21 2.64
CA PHE A 262 -0.96 -19.83 2.22
C PHE A 262 -1.42 -19.58 0.79
N SER A 263 -1.12 -20.49 -0.13
CA SER A 263 -1.57 -20.39 -1.52
C SER A 263 -3.09 -20.47 -1.66
N SER A 264 -3.75 -21.29 -0.87
CA SER A 264 -5.22 -21.48 -0.91
C SER A 264 -5.99 -20.23 -0.49
N ILE A 265 -5.40 -19.38 0.36
CA ILE A 265 -6.00 -18.10 0.79
C ILE A 265 -6.16 -17.13 -0.40
N SER A 266 -5.40 -17.30 -1.49
CA SER A 266 -5.48 -16.42 -2.67
C SER A 266 -6.91 -16.30 -3.21
N VAL A 267 -7.66 -17.41 -3.22
CA VAL A 267 -9.03 -17.47 -3.74
C VAL A 267 -10.03 -16.61 -2.95
N CYS A 268 -9.76 -16.36 -1.66
CA CYS A 268 -10.53 -15.40 -0.86
C CYS A 268 -10.14 -13.94 -1.11
N LEU A 269 -8.92 -13.73 -1.61
CA LEU A 269 -8.33 -12.41 -1.84
C LEU A 269 -8.49 -11.93 -3.28
N ASP A 270 -8.68 -12.82 -4.25
CA ASP A 270 -8.90 -12.50 -5.67
C ASP A 270 -10.11 -11.56 -5.92
N PRO A 271 -11.25 -11.66 -5.19
CA PRO A 271 -12.31 -10.66 -5.28
C PRO A 271 -11.88 -9.20 -5.04
N PHE A 272 -10.83 -8.95 -4.24
CA PHE A 272 -10.29 -7.60 -4.09
C PHE A 272 -9.59 -7.12 -5.38
N VAL A 273 -8.83 -7.99 -6.03
CA VAL A 273 -8.23 -7.70 -7.35
C VAL A 273 -9.32 -7.44 -8.38
N PHE A 274 -10.38 -8.26 -8.37
CA PHE A 274 -11.53 -8.09 -9.27
C PHE A 274 -12.20 -6.74 -9.04
N TYR A 275 -12.39 -6.33 -7.79
CA TYR A 275 -12.98 -5.04 -7.41
C TYR A 275 -12.17 -3.83 -7.91
N PHE A 276 -10.84 -3.85 -7.75
CA PHE A 276 -10.00 -2.74 -8.22
C PHE A 276 -9.82 -2.73 -9.75
N SER A 277 -9.91 -3.89 -10.39
CA SER A 277 -9.73 -4.02 -11.84
C SER A 277 -11.01 -3.76 -12.64
N SER A 278 -12.20 -4.14 -12.15
CA SER A 278 -13.46 -4.07 -12.91
C SER A 278 -14.50 -3.18 -12.25
N LYS A 279 -14.94 -2.13 -12.96
CA LYS A 279 -16.06 -1.27 -12.53
C LYS A 279 -17.39 -2.02 -12.38
N ALA A 280 -17.61 -3.08 -13.17
CA ALA A 280 -18.86 -3.85 -13.11
C ALA A 280 -19.03 -4.54 -11.76
N LEU A 281 -17.94 -5.11 -11.24
CA LEU A 281 -17.94 -5.69 -9.88
C LEU A 281 -18.29 -4.63 -8.84
N GLN A 282 -17.74 -3.41 -8.95
CA GLN A 282 -18.08 -2.33 -8.02
C GLN A 282 -19.57 -1.99 -8.02
N TYR A 283 -20.22 -2.02 -9.19
CA TYR A 283 -21.66 -1.82 -9.30
C TYR A 283 -22.44 -2.99 -8.69
N THR A 284 -22.08 -4.24 -9.01
CA THR A 284 -22.76 -5.42 -8.47
C THR A 284 -22.61 -5.54 -6.96
N PHE A 285 -21.42 -5.26 -6.39
CA PHE A 285 -21.21 -5.24 -4.93
C PHE A 285 -21.95 -4.09 -4.23
N ARG A 286 -22.16 -2.96 -4.92
CA ARG A 286 -22.96 -1.85 -4.37
C ARG A 286 -24.46 -2.14 -4.44
N ASP A 287 -24.90 -2.79 -5.53
CA ASP A 287 -26.29 -3.19 -5.72
C ASP A 287 -26.69 -4.33 -4.78
N SER A 288 -25.83 -5.35 -4.60
CA SER A 288 -26.08 -6.43 -3.65
C SER A 288 -26.14 -5.97 -2.20
N ARG A 289 -25.33 -4.95 -1.83
CA ARG A 289 -25.40 -4.32 -0.50
C ARG A 289 -26.70 -3.54 -0.30
N ASN A 290 -27.29 -3.02 -1.37
CA ASN A 290 -28.52 -2.22 -1.32
C ASN A 290 -29.79 -3.06 -1.50
N ASN A 291 -29.69 -4.28 -2.05
CA ASN A 291 -30.80 -5.20 -2.32
C ASN A 291 -30.49 -6.58 -1.73
N GLU A 292 -30.56 -6.70 -0.41
CA GLU A 292 -30.34 -7.96 0.33
C GLU A 292 -31.35 -9.06 -0.10
N GLU A 293 -32.58 -8.68 -0.48
CA GLU A 293 -33.64 -9.60 -0.96
C GLU A 293 -33.34 -10.30 -2.30
N ASN A 294 -32.49 -9.73 -3.16
CA ASN A 294 -32.15 -10.36 -4.45
C ASN A 294 -31.05 -11.42 -4.32
N TYR A 295 -30.23 -11.35 -3.28
CA TYR A 295 -29.10 -12.28 -3.07
C TYR A 295 -29.60 -13.69 -2.71
N ASP A 296 -30.55 -13.79 -1.78
CA ASP A 296 -31.15 -15.07 -1.38
C ASP A 296 -31.92 -15.73 -2.53
N ARG A 297 -32.61 -14.93 -3.34
CA ARG A 297 -33.32 -15.40 -4.54
C ARG A 297 -32.37 -15.99 -5.58
N TRP A 298 -31.17 -15.42 -5.70
CA TRP A 298 -30.16 -15.86 -6.66
C TRP A 298 -29.40 -17.11 -6.19
N LEU A 299 -29.04 -17.17 -4.91
CA LEU A 299 -28.45 -18.34 -4.26
C LEU A 299 -29.39 -19.56 -4.34
N HIS A 300 -30.69 -19.34 -4.14
CA HIS A 300 -31.71 -20.38 -4.33
C HIS A 300 -31.78 -20.86 -5.79
N LEU A 301 -31.78 -19.96 -6.78
CA LEU A 301 -31.87 -20.34 -8.20
C LEU A 301 -30.66 -21.16 -8.69
N LEU A 302 -29.46 -20.89 -8.17
CA LEU A 302 -28.25 -21.67 -8.47
C LEU A 302 -28.27 -23.05 -7.82
N LEU A 303 -28.80 -23.18 -6.60
CA LEU A 303 -28.78 -24.44 -5.85
C LEU A 303 -29.93 -25.38 -6.23
N THR A 304 -31.08 -24.88 -6.69
CA THR A 304 -32.29 -25.71 -6.85
C THR A 304 -32.77 -25.91 -8.28
N GLY A 305 -32.24 -25.18 -9.27
CA GLY A 305 -32.50 -25.46 -10.70
C GLY A 305 -33.98 -25.49 -11.14
N HIS A 306 -34.93 -24.98 -10.34
CA HIS A 306 -36.36 -24.92 -10.72
C HIS A 306 -37.15 -23.82 -9.98
N SER A 307 -38.14 -23.26 -10.69
CA SER A 307 -39.03 -22.16 -10.27
C SER A 307 -40.12 -22.59 -9.26
N THR A 308 -40.27 -21.77 -8.22
CA THR A 308 -41.44 -21.53 -7.34
C THR A 308 -42.11 -22.71 -6.62
N GLY A 309 -42.04 -22.71 -5.29
CA GLY A 309 -42.90 -23.49 -4.40
C GLY A 309 -42.71 -23.15 -2.92
N HIS A 310 -43.72 -22.49 -2.33
CA HIS A 310 -43.86 -22.12 -0.92
C HIS A 310 -43.85 -23.35 0.00
N TRP A 311 -43.06 -23.37 1.09
CA TRP A 311 -43.38 -24.14 2.30
C TRP A 311 -42.90 -23.44 3.59
N SER A 312 -43.72 -23.57 4.62
CA SER A 312 -43.68 -22.91 5.93
C SER A 312 -43.21 -23.86 7.04
N ASN A 313 -42.43 -23.31 7.98
CA ASN A 313 -42.20 -23.63 9.40
C ASN A 313 -42.29 -25.07 9.98
N ARG A 314 -41.16 -25.47 10.62
CA ARG A 314 -40.97 -26.08 11.97
C ARG A 314 -39.48 -26.50 12.07
N GLY A 315 -38.70 -26.44 13.15
CA GLY A 315 -38.86 -26.14 14.56
C GLY A 315 -37.76 -26.89 15.35
N TYR A 316 -36.88 -26.13 16.04
CA TYR A 316 -36.14 -26.41 17.29
C TYR A 316 -35.09 -27.54 17.52
N LEU A 317 -34.09 -27.13 18.34
CA LEU A 317 -33.20 -27.84 19.30
C LEU A 317 -31.95 -28.54 18.71
N HIS A 318 -30.69 -28.22 19.10
CA HIS A 318 -30.16 -28.24 20.47
C HIS A 318 -28.80 -27.52 20.58
N GLN A 319 -28.62 -26.79 21.69
CA GLN A 319 -27.37 -26.30 22.25
C GLN A 319 -26.65 -27.42 23.04
N ASP A 320 -25.32 -27.42 22.97
CA ASP A 320 -24.35 -27.39 24.09
C ASP A 320 -23.07 -28.20 23.79
N LEU A 321 -21.91 -27.54 23.84
CA LEU A 321 -20.86 -27.84 24.83
C LEU A 321 -19.68 -26.88 24.64
N GLY A 322 -19.72 -25.77 25.35
CA GLY A 322 -18.53 -24.97 25.64
C GLY A 322 -18.16 -25.14 27.11
N THR A 323 -17.08 -25.88 27.42
CA THR A 323 -16.22 -25.66 28.61
C THR A 323 -15.07 -26.68 28.65
N CYS A 324 -14.01 -26.46 27.86
CA CYS A 324 -12.67 -26.99 28.19
C CYS A 324 -11.53 -26.13 27.58
N CYS A 325 -11.79 -24.84 27.33
CA CYS A 325 -10.87 -23.94 26.62
C CYS A 325 -10.13 -22.95 27.55
N ARG A 326 -10.10 -23.22 28.85
CA ARG A 326 -9.41 -22.37 29.84
C ARG A 326 -8.52 -23.25 30.70
N LEU A 327 -7.30 -23.54 30.26
CA LEU A 327 -6.09 -23.45 31.12
C LEU A 327 -4.74 -23.78 30.43
N GLN A 328 -4.69 -24.27 29.17
CA GLN A 328 -3.39 -24.54 28.50
C GLN A 328 -2.85 -23.38 27.64
N SER A 329 -3.59 -22.28 27.51
CA SER A 329 -3.22 -21.08 26.73
C SER A 329 -1.97 -20.36 27.25
N LYS A 330 -1.62 -20.47 28.54
CA LYS A 330 -0.60 -19.59 29.16
C LYS A 330 0.86 -19.98 28.93
N VAL A 331 1.16 -21.22 28.55
CA VAL A 331 2.57 -21.66 28.32
C VAL A 331 2.98 -21.53 26.85
N TYR A 332 2.04 -21.73 25.91
CA TYR A 332 2.31 -21.61 24.47
C TYR A 332 2.39 -20.15 23.97
N LEU A 333 1.75 -19.21 24.67
CA LEU A 333 1.89 -17.76 24.41
C LEU A 333 3.34 -17.25 24.61
N ILE A 334 4.18 -17.94 25.39
CA ILE A 334 5.55 -17.50 25.68
C ILE A 334 6.54 -17.92 24.57
N LYS A 335 6.29 -19.03 23.85
CA LYS A 335 7.09 -19.43 22.67
C LYS A 335 6.60 -18.76 21.38
N LEU A 336 5.29 -18.52 21.24
CA LEU A 336 4.68 -17.72 20.17
C LEU A 336 5.11 -16.24 20.24
N SER A 337 5.41 -15.73 21.44
CA SER A 337 5.87 -14.36 21.71
C SER A 337 7.23 -13.99 21.09
N ARG A 338 8.16 -14.93 20.87
CA ARG A 338 9.49 -14.59 20.33
C ARG A 338 9.52 -14.44 18.80
N THR A 339 8.74 -15.22 18.06
CA THR A 339 8.58 -15.12 16.60
C THR A 339 7.52 -14.08 16.21
N MET A 340 6.45 -13.92 17.00
CA MET A 340 5.46 -12.86 16.76
C MET A 340 5.95 -11.46 17.12
N ARG A 341 6.97 -11.26 17.97
CA ARG A 341 7.53 -9.92 18.22
C ARG A 341 8.20 -9.33 16.98
N PHE A 342 8.80 -10.15 16.11
CA PHE A 342 9.33 -9.71 14.82
C PHE A 342 8.21 -9.38 13.83
N PHE A 343 7.17 -10.22 13.74
CA PHE A 343 5.98 -9.93 12.93
C PHE A 343 5.18 -8.74 13.46
N GLN A 344 5.11 -8.52 14.78
CA GLN A 344 4.48 -7.37 15.40
C GLN A 344 5.29 -6.10 15.18
N LEU A 345 6.62 -6.12 15.29
CA LEU A 345 7.46 -4.96 14.92
C LEU A 345 7.37 -4.66 13.41
N TRP A 346 7.23 -5.69 12.57
CA TRP A 346 7.06 -5.60 11.12
C TRP A 346 5.67 -5.09 10.71
N LEU A 347 4.62 -5.59 11.35
CA LEU A 347 3.23 -5.17 11.17
C LEU A 347 2.97 -3.80 11.80
N THR A 348 3.61 -3.44 12.91
CA THR A 348 3.50 -2.09 13.51
C THR A 348 4.28 -1.06 12.71
N ALA A 349 5.48 -1.38 12.20
CA ALA A 349 6.19 -0.50 11.26
C ALA A 349 5.36 -0.28 9.98
N TRP A 350 4.76 -1.36 9.45
CA TRP A 350 3.87 -1.30 8.28
C TRP A 350 2.56 -0.54 8.55
N LEU A 351 1.90 -0.77 9.70
CA LEU A 351 0.71 -0.03 10.13
C LEU A 351 1.03 1.45 10.41
N VAL A 352 2.20 1.78 10.96
CA VAL A 352 2.64 3.17 11.17
C VAL A 352 2.88 3.88 9.83
N THR A 353 3.42 3.18 8.83
CA THR A 353 3.53 3.73 7.47
C THR A 353 2.18 3.88 6.76
N ILE A 354 1.25 2.94 6.96
CA ILE A 354 -0.12 3.00 6.39
C ILE A 354 -0.97 4.06 7.09
N VAL A 355 -0.86 4.20 8.42
CA VAL A 355 -1.53 5.26 9.19
C VAL A 355 -0.94 6.63 8.84
N GLY A 356 0.36 6.73 8.58
CA GLY A 356 0.98 7.92 8.00
C GLY A 356 0.42 8.27 6.61
N LEU A 357 0.19 7.26 5.76
CA LEU A 357 -0.49 7.41 4.46
C LEU A 357 -1.97 7.80 4.62
N HIS A 358 -2.71 7.21 5.55
CA HIS A 358 -4.14 7.48 5.76
C HIS A 358 -4.41 8.86 6.39
N LEU A 359 -3.55 9.30 7.32
CA LEU A 359 -3.62 10.64 7.91
C LEU A 359 -3.29 11.74 6.89
N SER A 360 -2.53 11.42 5.84
CA SER A 360 -2.24 12.35 4.73
C SER A 360 -3.40 12.53 3.73
N MET A 361 -4.52 11.80 3.90
CA MET A 361 -5.69 11.85 3.01
C MET A 361 -6.98 12.32 3.69
N SER A 362 -6.94 12.91 4.88
CA SER A 362 -8.11 13.48 5.55
C SER A 362 -8.48 14.85 4.99
N ILE A 363 -9.78 15.18 4.99
CA ILE A 363 -10.25 16.54 4.69
C ILE A 363 -9.68 17.46 5.75
N SER A 364 -8.98 18.52 5.34
CA SER A 364 -8.44 19.50 6.27
C SER A 364 -8.66 20.93 5.76
N VAL A 365 -8.94 21.82 6.70
CA VAL A 365 -8.96 23.26 6.51
C VAL A 365 -7.93 23.79 7.49
N THR A 366 -6.94 24.52 6.99
CA THR A 366 -5.87 25.05 7.84
C THR A 366 -5.52 26.47 7.46
N PHE A 367 -5.37 27.33 8.46
CA PHE A 367 -4.67 28.59 8.28
C PHE A 367 -3.16 28.35 8.37
N PRO A 368 -2.36 28.69 7.34
CA PRO A 368 -0.93 28.36 7.29
C PRO A 368 -0.08 29.05 8.38
N ASN A 369 -0.64 30.04 9.09
CA ASN A 369 -0.05 30.61 10.32
C ASN A 369 -1.16 30.87 11.36
N LYS A 370 -0.99 30.35 12.58
CA LYS A 370 -1.94 30.52 13.70
C LYS A 370 -1.72 31.80 14.52
N GLU A 371 -0.65 32.54 14.24
CA GLU A 371 -0.42 33.84 14.86
C GLU A 371 -1.53 34.84 14.48
N PRO A 372 -1.87 35.75 15.41
CA PRO A 372 -2.88 36.78 15.15
C PRO A 372 -2.44 37.67 13.98
N LEU A 373 -3.36 37.86 13.04
CA LEU A 373 -3.14 38.71 11.89
C LEU A 373 -3.39 40.18 12.28
N ASN A 374 -2.35 41.01 12.22
CA ASN A 374 -2.44 42.42 12.56
C ASN A 374 -2.79 43.25 11.33
N VAL A 375 -3.84 44.06 11.42
CA VAL A 375 -4.27 44.96 10.34
C VAL A 375 -4.58 46.35 10.89
N ALA A 376 -4.31 47.38 10.08
CA ALA A 376 -4.63 48.77 10.41
C ALA A 376 -6.05 49.14 9.98
N LEU A 377 -6.64 50.11 10.68
CA LEU A 377 -7.96 50.64 10.36
C LEU A 377 -7.97 51.26 8.95
N GLY A 378 -9.04 51.02 8.19
CA GLY A 378 -9.20 51.47 6.81
C GLY A 378 -8.37 50.70 5.76
N LYS A 379 -7.50 49.77 6.16
CA LYS A 379 -6.77 48.90 5.22
C LYS A 379 -7.60 47.68 4.82
N THR A 380 -7.09 46.92 3.86
CA THR A 380 -7.70 45.68 3.39
C THR A 380 -7.22 44.50 4.22
N LEU A 381 -8.15 43.76 4.82
CA LEU A 381 -7.88 42.46 5.46
C LEU A 381 -8.01 41.35 4.42
N VAL A 382 -7.05 40.42 4.42
CA VAL A 382 -7.08 39.21 3.58
C VAL A 382 -6.85 38.00 4.47
N LEU A 383 -7.82 37.09 4.50
CA LEU A 383 -7.77 35.82 5.20
C LEU A 383 -7.85 34.70 4.17
N GLU A 384 -6.78 33.93 4.03
CA GLU A 384 -6.73 32.77 3.15
C GLU A 384 -6.52 31.50 3.96
N ALA A 385 -7.43 30.55 3.80
CA ALA A 385 -7.32 29.21 4.33
C ALA A 385 -6.88 28.23 3.25
N GLN A 386 -6.03 27.28 3.59
CA GLN A 386 -5.69 26.16 2.73
C GLN A 386 -6.74 25.06 2.94
N VAL A 387 -7.37 24.65 1.85
CA VAL A 387 -8.43 23.64 1.87
C VAL A 387 -7.94 22.42 1.11
N GLN A 388 -7.79 21.30 1.82
CA GLN A 388 -7.48 20.01 1.23
C GLN A 388 -8.75 19.16 1.24
N LEU A 389 -9.29 18.88 0.05
CA LEU A 389 -10.47 18.02 -0.14
C LEU A 389 -10.05 16.66 -0.66
N GLN A 390 -10.83 15.63 -0.33
CA GLN A 390 -10.68 14.34 -0.99
C GLN A 390 -11.21 14.41 -2.42
N PRO A 391 -10.59 13.68 -3.37
CA PRO A 391 -10.99 13.80 -4.76
C PRO A 391 -12.34 13.13 -5.05
N GLY A 392 -13.31 13.93 -5.49
CA GLY A 392 -14.70 13.51 -5.73
C GLY A 392 -15.70 14.08 -4.72
N GLU A 393 -15.20 14.68 -3.64
CA GLU A 393 -16.00 15.49 -2.75
C GLU A 393 -16.14 16.90 -3.32
N SER A 394 -17.38 17.35 -3.47
CA SER A 394 -17.68 18.74 -3.75
C SER A 394 -18.10 19.41 -2.45
N ILE A 395 -17.52 20.58 -2.18
CA ILE A 395 -17.98 21.45 -1.10
C ILE A 395 -19.45 21.82 -1.39
N LEU A 396 -20.31 21.56 -0.41
CA LEU A 396 -21.72 21.94 -0.42
C LEU A 396 -21.88 23.39 0.02
N LEU A 397 -21.22 23.78 1.11
CA LEU A 397 -21.33 25.10 1.72
C LEU A 397 -20.00 25.56 2.30
N ARG A 398 -19.74 26.87 2.22
CA ARG A 398 -18.59 27.54 2.84
C ARG A 398 -19.12 28.70 3.66
N THR A 399 -18.88 28.66 4.95
CA THR A 399 -19.45 29.63 5.87
C THR A 399 -18.32 30.33 6.61
N TRP A 400 -18.26 31.65 6.47
CA TRP A 400 -17.36 32.50 7.23
C TRP A 400 -18.12 33.12 8.41
N GLU A 401 -17.58 32.98 9.60
CA GLU A 401 -18.15 33.50 10.84
C GLU A 401 -17.13 34.38 11.55
N LEU A 402 -17.55 35.56 11.98
CA LEU A 402 -16.77 36.46 12.82
C LEU A 402 -17.36 36.45 14.22
N LYS A 403 -16.55 36.06 15.19
CA LYS A 403 -16.85 36.21 16.60
C LYS A 403 -16.04 37.36 17.17
N ASN A 404 -16.71 38.47 17.45
CA ASN A 404 -16.12 39.60 18.17
C ASN A 404 -16.66 39.62 19.62
N SER A 405 -16.25 40.61 20.43
CA SER A 405 -16.65 40.71 21.84
C SER A 405 -18.14 41.03 22.05
N GLU A 406 -18.84 41.50 21.02
CA GLU A 406 -20.22 41.98 21.11
C GLU A 406 -21.24 41.04 20.45
N ARG A 407 -20.82 40.24 19.45
CA ARG A 407 -21.69 39.39 18.64
C ARG A 407 -20.93 38.36 17.81
N GLU A 408 -21.63 37.29 17.45
CA GLU A 408 -21.22 36.31 16.44
C GLU A 408 -22.02 36.57 15.16
N VAL A 409 -21.33 36.94 14.08
CA VAL A 409 -21.95 37.38 12.83
C VAL A 409 -21.43 36.52 11.69
N ARG A 410 -22.33 35.98 10.89
CA ARG A 410 -21.97 35.33 9.63
C ARG A 410 -21.50 36.41 8.65
N VAL A 411 -20.30 36.27 8.10
CA VAL A 411 -19.66 37.28 7.24
C VAL A 411 -19.93 36.99 5.76
N ALA A 412 -19.92 35.70 5.40
CA ALA A 412 -20.26 35.24 4.06
C ALA A 412 -20.80 33.81 4.10
N ASP A 413 -21.68 33.49 3.13
CA ASP A 413 -22.25 32.15 2.93
C ASP A 413 -22.21 31.78 1.45
N GLY A 414 -21.39 30.79 1.10
CA GLY A 414 -21.08 30.47 -0.30
C GLY A 414 -20.40 31.65 -1.01
N ASP A 415 -20.97 32.07 -2.14
CA ASP A 415 -20.52 33.24 -2.90
C ASP A 415 -21.31 34.51 -2.53
N SER A 416 -22.26 34.41 -1.58
CA SER A 416 -23.06 35.54 -1.13
C SER A 416 -22.38 36.27 0.03
N THR A 417 -22.25 37.59 -0.11
CA THR A 417 -21.65 38.48 0.88
C THR A 417 -22.72 39.37 1.50
N ILE A 418 -22.67 39.59 2.81
CA ILE A 418 -23.70 40.38 3.50
C ILE A 418 -23.55 41.89 3.24
N ASN A 419 -22.31 42.36 2.99
CA ASN A 419 -22.00 43.79 2.84
C ASN A 419 -21.16 44.05 1.58
N ASN A 420 -21.34 45.21 0.95
CA ASN A 420 -20.60 45.65 -0.26
C ASN A 420 -19.08 45.84 -0.06
N ARG A 421 -18.57 45.68 1.16
CA ARG A 421 -17.15 45.81 1.52
C ARG A 421 -16.43 44.46 1.65
N THR A 422 -17.19 43.36 1.63
CA THR A 422 -16.69 42.00 1.81
C THR A 422 -16.70 41.29 0.47
N PHE A 423 -15.62 40.60 0.15
CA PHE A 423 -15.45 39.85 -1.08
C PHE A 423 -14.92 38.46 -0.75
N VAL A 424 -15.40 37.47 -1.48
CA VAL A 424 -15.00 36.08 -1.31
C VAL A 424 -14.42 35.61 -2.63
N GLU A 425 -13.18 35.14 -2.59
CA GLU A 425 -12.39 34.74 -3.76
C GLU A 425 -11.86 33.30 -3.58
N LYS A 426 -11.21 32.76 -4.61
CA LYS A 426 -10.63 31.39 -4.61
C LYS A 426 -11.64 30.32 -4.17
N ASN A 427 -12.85 30.33 -4.75
CA ASN A 427 -13.92 29.40 -4.40
C ASN A 427 -14.18 29.37 -2.88
N GLY A 428 -14.32 30.53 -2.24
CA GLY A 428 -14.70 30.61 -0.82
C GLY A 428 -13.59 30.39 0.21
N ALA A 429 -12.38 30.06 -0.23
CA ALA A 429 -11.22 29.85 0.64
C ALA A 429 -10.49 31.15 1.02
N LEU A 430 -10.76 32.25 0.29
CA LEU A 430 -10.19 33.58 0.56
C LEU A 430 -11.29 34.57 0.88
N LEU A 431 -11.20 35.22 2.04
CA LEU A 431 -12.06 36.31 2.47
C LEU A 431 -11.27 37.62 2.44
N ARG A 432 -11.81 38.63 1.74
CA ARG A 432 -11.26 39.97 1.64
C ARG A 432 -12.26 40.97 2.21
N ILE A 433 -11.81 41.83 3.13
CA ILE A 433 -12.62 42.93 3.67
C ILE A 433 -11.89 44.24 3.40
N SER A 434 -12.52 45.13 2.62
CA SER A 434 -12.00 46.46 2.32
C SER A 434 -12.48 47.48 3.35
N GLY A 435 -11.59 48.36 3.79
CA GLY A 435 -11.94 49.40 4.76
C GLY A 435 -12.25 48.84 6.15
N VAL A 436 -11.31 48.11 6.74
CA VAL A 436 -11.48 47.49 8.08
C VAL A 436 -11.87 48.53 9.14
N THR A 437 -12.90 48.21 9.92
CA THR A 437 -13.43 49.01 11.03
C THR A 437 -13.18 48.33 12.37
N ASP A 438 -13.42 49.02 13.49
CA ASP A 438 -13.26 48.40 14.82
C ASP A 438 -14.18 47.19 15.04
N SER A 439 -15.30 47.10 14.32
CA SER A 439 -16.23 45.96 14.39
C SER A 439 -15.71 44.67 13.73
N ASP A 440 -14.63 44.76 12.94
CA ASP A 440 -14.05 43.66 12.15
C ASP A 440 -12.91 42.93 12.85
N TYR A 441 -12.48 43.38 14.03
CA TYR A 441 -11.49 42.68 14.84
C TYR A 441 -12.14 41.55 15.64
N GLY A 442 -11.50 40.39 15.69
CA GLY A 442 -12.05 39.21 16.35
C GLY A 442 -11.57 37.89 15.75
N LEU A 443 -12.23 36.81 16.15
CA LEU A 443 -11.93 35.45 15.71
C LEU A 443 -12.74 35.12 14.45
N TYR A 444 -12.05 34.93 13.34
CA TYR A 444 -12.65 34.46 12.10
C TYR A 444 -12.59 32.94 12.05
N LYS A 445 -13.72 32.30 11.78
CA LYS A 445 -13.84 30.85 11.59
C LYS A 445 -14.34 30.57 10.19
N LEU A 446 -13.65 29.67 9.49
CA LEU A 446 -14.10 29.12 8.22
C LEU A 446 -14.62 27.70 8.47
N THR A 447 -15.87 27.45 8.12
CA THR A 447 -16.48 26.12 8.15
C THR A 447 -16.76 25.65 6.73
N ILE A 448 -16.31 24.44 6.41
CA ILE A 448 -16.53 23.78 5.12
C ILE A 448 -17.41 22.57 5.34
N THR A 449 -18.55 22.55 4.65
CA THR A 449 -19.50 21.45 4.66
C THR A 449 -19.45 20.73 3.32
N ILE A 450 -19.23 19.42 3.32
CA ILE A 450 -19.21 18.59 2.11
C ILE A 450 -20.60 17.99 1.86
N ARG A 451 -20.90 17.54 0.62
CA ARG A 451 -22.18 16.88 0.27
C ARG A 451 -22.54 15.67 1.13
N SER A 452 -21.58 15.04 1.79
CA SER A 452 -21.78 13.96 2.74
C SER A 452 -22.35 14.41 4.09
N GLY A 453 -22.42 15.73 4.34
CA GLY A 453 -22.86 16.33 5.61
C GLY A 453 -21.72 16.55 6.62
N VAL A 454 -20.49 16.11 6.31
CA VAL A 454 -19.32 16.29 7.16
C VAL A 454 -18.88 17.77 7.15
N GLN A 455 -18.60 18.30 8.34
CA GLN A 455 -18.14 19.68 8.54
C GLN A 455 -16.72 19.71 9.12
N VAL A 456 -15.85 20.52 8.52
CA VAL A 456 -14.48 20.77 9.01
C VAL A 456 -14.28 22.27 9.12
N SER A 457 -13.65 22.73 10.20
CA SER A 457 -13.43 24.16 10.43
C SER A 457 -12.08 24.45 11.06
N ASP A 458 -11.52 25.62 10.75
CA ASP A 458 -10.37 26.20 11.44
C ASP A 458 -10.63 27.70 11.69
N SER A 459 -9.86 28.32 12.58
CA SER A 459 -10.05 29.71 12.95
C SER A 459 -8.74 30.50 13.07
N ARG A 460 -8.84 31.82 12.87
CA ARG A 460 -7.72 32.76 12.95
C ARG A 460 -8.15 34.06 13.59
N ASN A 461 -7.33 34.56 14.52
CA ASN A 461 -7.59 35.81 15.22
C ASN A 461 -7.07 37.01 14.41
N VAL A 462 -7.83 38.09 14.36
CA VAL A 462 -7.46 39.34 13.69
C VAL A 462 -7.46 40.48 14.71
N GLN A 463 -6.34 41.20 14.79
CA GLN A 463 -6.09 42.22 15.80
C GLN A 463 -5.73 43.56 15.17
N LYS A 464 -6.04 44.62 15.92
CA LYS A 464 -5.63 45.98 15.56
C LYS A 464 -4.13 46.14 15.75
N ILE A 465 -3.43 46.55 14.71
CA ILE A 465 -2.00 46.84 14.81
C ILE A 465 -1.78 48.04 15.76
N LYS A 466 -0.93 47.85 16.77
CA LYS A 466 -0.57 48.91 17.73
C LYS A 466 0.65 49.71 17.29
N ASN A 467 1.64 49.01 16.70
CA ASN A 467 2.90 49.60 16.22
C ASN A 467 3.18 49.10 14.79
N PRO A 468 3.35 49.98 13.79
CA PRO A 468 3.74 49.57 12.44
C PRO A 468 5.16 48.95 12.43
N PRO A 469 5.42 47.93 11.58
CA PRO A 469 6.75 47.33 11.46
C PRO A 469 7.76 48.32 10.87
N LYS A 470 8.96 48.41 11.45
CA LYS A 470 10.10 49.13 10.89
C LYS A 470 10.97 48.15 10.10
N ALA A 471 11.23 48.44 8.82
CA ALA A 471 12.18 47.69 8.02
C ALA A 471 13.61 48.18 8.32
N ILE A 472 14.55 47.25 8.51
CA ILE A 472 15.97 47.55 8.77
C ILE A 472 16.81 46.57 7.95
N LEU A 473 17.84 47.05 7.26
CA LEU A 473 18.74 46.23 6.44
C LEU A 473 20.17 46.31 6.99
N SER A 474 20.92 45.21 7.04
CA SER A 474 22.29 45.19 7.60
C SER A 474 23.35 44.84 6.55
N MET A 475 24.46 45.57 6.56
CA MET A 475 25.65 45.28 5.77
C MET A 475 26.82 44.95 6.69
N LYS A 476 27.54 43.84 6.43
CA LYS A 476 28.71 43.41 7.20
C LYS A 476 29.98 43.47 6.35
N CYS A 477 31.03 44.04 6.91
CA CYS A 477 32.35 44.15 6.30
C CYS A 477 33.35 43.27 7.04
N SER A 478 34.16 42.52 6.30
CA SER A 478 35.15 41.59 6.84
C SER A 478 36.40 41.58 5.98
N THR A 479 37.56 41.44 6.60
CA THR A 479 38.84 41.22 5.94
C THR A 479 39.13 39.72 5.79
N LEU A 480 39.75 39.32 4.68
CA LEU A 480 40.45 38.04 4.57
C LEU A 480 41.94 38.31 4.78
N SER A 481 42.55 37.70 5.80
CA SER A 481 43.98 37.83 6.07
C SER A 481 44.76 36.65 5.49
N GLU A 482 45.74 36.90 4.62
CA GLU A 482 46.74 35.90 4.24
C GLU A 482 47.89 35.94 5.26
N GLY A 483 47.84 35.05 6.26
CA GLY A 483 48.86 34.94 7.31
C GLY A 483 48.44 35.54 8.66
N ALA A 484 49.37 35.56 9.62
CA ALA A 484 49.13 36.05 10.98
C ALA A 484 49.21 37.59 11.02
N GLN A 485 48.16 38.23 11.48
CA GLN A 485 48.07 39.67 11.65
C GLN A 485 48.14 40.05 13.13
N TRP A 486 49.01 41.00 13.48
CA TRP A 486 49.25 41.39 14.88
C TRP A 486 48.25 42.43 15.40
N ASP A 487 47.70 43.27 14.52
CA ASP A 487 46.72 44.29 14.88
C ASP A 487 45.30 43.92 14.43
N SER A 488 44.30 44.43 15.14
CA SER A 488 42.91 44.26 14.74
C SER A 488 42.55 45.28 13.66
N PRO A 489 41.92 44.88 12.55
CA PRO A 489 41.51 45.81 11.50
C PRO A 489 40.46 46.79 12.03
N VAL A 490 40.60 48.06 11.66
CA VAL A 490 39.65 49.12 11.99
C VAL A 490 38.74 49.36 10.78
N TYR A 491 37.43 49.36 11.02
CA TYR A 491 36.42 49.52 9.98
C TYR A 491 35.81 50.91 10.01
N SER A 492 35.58 51.48 8.83
CA SER A 492 34.87 52.75 8.65
C SER A 492 33.96 52.69 7.42
N TRP A 493 32.91 53.51 7.42
CA TRP A 493 31.87 53.48 6.38
C TRP A 493 31.69 54.86 5.73
N GLN A 494 31.41 54.86 4.44
CA GLN A 494 31.08 56.05 3.66
C GLN A 494 29.80 55.87 2.88
N VAL A 495 29.02 56.96 2.75
CA VAL A 495 27.86 57.06 1.86
C VAL A 495 28.16 58.13 0.82
N ASP A 496 28.10 57.78 -0.45
CA ASP A 496 28.38 58.69 -1.59
C ASP A 496 29.72 59.46 -1.44
N GLY A 497 30.70 58.84 -0.78
CA GLY A 497 32.05 59.40 -0.57
C GLY A 497 32.22 60.24 0.71
N VAL A 498 31.18 60.36 1.55
CA VAL A 498 31.24 61.08 2.84
C VAL A 498 31.26 60.09 4.01
N ASN A 499 32.13 60.31 5.01
CA ASN A 499 32.24 59.45 6.19
C ASN A 499 30.95 59.47 7.02
N LEU A 500 30.42 58.28 7.33
CA LEU A 500 29.32 58.09 8.28
C LEU A 500 29.81 58.36 9.70
N THR A 501 29.00 59.08 10.48
CA THR A 501 29.17 59.22 11.93
C THR A 501 27.97 58.60 12.65
N ASN A 502 28.11 58.26 13.94
CA ASN A 502 27.08 57.63 14.77
C ASN A 502 25.74 58.41 14.87
N GLN A 503 25.65 59.60 14.28
CA GLN A 503 24.44 60.42 14.19
C GLN A 503 23.60 60.16 12.93
N THR A 504 24.12 59.42 11.95
CA THR A 504 23.51 59.24 10.61
C THR A 504 23.16 57.78 10.25
N GLY A 505 23.59 56.81 11.05
CA GLY A 505 23.24 55.40 10.94
C GLY A 505 23.76 54.62 12.16
N GLU A 506 23.13 53.50 12.51
CA GLU A 506 23.61 52.64 13.60
C GLU A 506 24.76 51.75 13.10
N ILE A 507 25.94 51.98 13.64
CA ILE A 507 27.14 51.16 13.42
C ILE A 507 27.35 50.29 14.66
N SER A 508 27.68 49.01 14.46
CA SER A 508 28.03 48.11 15.57
C SER A 508 29.25 48.63 16.34
N ALA A 509 29.37 48.25 17.62
CA ALA A 509 30.44 48.74 18.49
C ALA A 509 31.87 48.40 18.01
N ASP A 510 32.00 47.35 17.18
CA ASP A 510 33.25 46.91 16.53
C ASP A 510 33.47 47.56 15.15
N GLY A 511 32.56 48.42 14.68
CA GLY A 511 32.61 49.11 13.39
C GLY A 511 32.28 48.24 12.17
N SER A 512 32.13 46.93 12.34
CA SER A 512 32.08 45.96 11.24
C SER A 512 30.72 45.87 10.52
N THR A 513 29.64 46.32 11.18
CA THR A 513 28.26 46.18 10.69
C THR A 513 27.56 47.54 10.66
N LEU A 514 26.93 47.86 9.53
CA LEU A 514 26.14 49.07 9.32
C LEU A 514 24.65 48.71 9.13
N LEU A 515 23.77 49.36 9.89
CA LEU A 515 22.31 49.26 9.73
C LEU A 515 21.79 50.42 8.88
N LEU A 516 21.01 50.07 7.86
CA LEU A 516 20.51 50.97 6.82
C LEU A 516 18.98 51.05 6.87
N GLU A 517 18.48 52.27 6.74
CA GLU A 517 17.05 52.56 6.58
C GLU A 517 16.67 52.94 5.13
N ASN A 518 17.64 53.33 4.29
CA ASN A 518 17.42 53.75 2.90
C ASN A 518 18.48 53.13 1.97
N LEU A 519 18.10 52.69 0.75
CA LEU A 519 18.93 51.83 -0.13
C LEU A 519 19.32 52.49 -1.46
N SER A 520 19.01 53.77 -1.62
CA SER A 520 19.19 54.53 -2.87
C SER A 520 20.59 55.12 -3.05
N GLN A 521 21.51 54.89 -2.11
CA GLN A 521 22.84 55.50 -2.08
C GLN A 521 23.95 54.47 -2.28
N SER A 522 25.16 54.93 -2.61
CA SER A 522 26.31 54.05 -2.72
C SER A 522 27.09 53.99 -1.41
N TYR A 523 27.19 52.78 -0.86
CA TYR A 523 27.85 52.52 0.41
C TYR A 523 29.25 51.95 0.16
N THR A 524 30.25 52.47 0.85
CA THR A 524 31.63 51.98 0.78
C THR A 524 32.12 51.64 2.18
N CYS A 525 32.52 50.38 2.38
CA CYS A 525 33.29 49.99 3.56
C CYS A 525 34.78 50.21 3.29
N ILE A 526 35.47 50.75 4.28
CA ILE A 526 36.91 50.93 4.28
C ILE A 526 37.46 50.23 5.53
N THR A 527 38.46 49.37 5.32
CA THR A 527 39.17 48.71 6.41
C THR A 527 40.64 49.08 6.35
N ASP A 528 41.18 49.48 7.48
CA ASP A 528 42.57 49.90 7.64
C ASP A 528 43.26 49.04 8.70
N SER A 529 44.48 48.61 8.39
CA SER A 529 45.27 47.74 9.25
C SER A 529 46.75 47.77 8.87
N SER A 530 47.61 47.13 9.66
CA SER A 530 49.06 47.05 9.41
C SER A 530 49.42 46.41 8.06
N GLN A 531 48.52 45.60 7.50
CA GLN A 531 48.67 44.97 6.18
C GLN A 531 48.26 45.91 5.03
N GLY A 532 47.69 47.08 5.33
CA GLY A 532 47.29 48.10 4.37
C GLY A 532 45.80 48.45 4.40
N LEU A 533 45.42 49.37 3.51
CA LEU A 533 44.06 49.91 3.37
C LEU A 533 43.30 49.21 2.24
N SER A 534 42.09 48.71 2.54
CA SER A 534 41.20 48.10 1.54
C SER A 534 39.81 48.77 1.53
N LYS A 535 39.18 48.82 0.34
CA LYS A 535 37.86 49.44 0.14
C LYS A 535 36.94 48.52 -0.65
N ALA A 536 35.72 48.33 -0.15
CA ALA A 536 34.66 47.58 -0.82
C ALA A 536 33.42 48.47 -1.01
N LYS A 537 32.94 48.62 -2.25
CA LYS A 537 31.82 49.49 -2.59
C LYS A 537 30.62 48.69 -3.09
N VAL A 538 29.44 49.00 -2.57
CA VAL A 538 28.15 48.46 -3.00
C VAL A 538 27.27 49.61 -3.51
N SER A 539 26.64 49.40 -4.65
CA SER A 539 25.67 50.32 -5.25
C SER A 539 24.47 49.50 -5.71
N SER A 540 23.26 50.01 -5.47
CA SER A 540 22.04 49.33 -5.88
C SER A 540 21.85 49.46 -7.41
N LYS A 541 22.01 48.33 -8.13
CA LYS A 541 21.56 48.18 -9.52
C LYS A 541 20.48 47.11 -9.56
N ALA A 542 19.38 47.37 -10.25
CA ALA A 542 18.19 46.50 -10.26
C ALA A 542 18.52 45.10 -10.83
N PRO A 543 17.93 44.00 -10.32
CA PRO A 543 18.23 42.65 -10.77
C PRO A 543 17.33 42.19 -11.93
N GLU A 544 17.93 41.51 -12.92
CA GLU A 544 17.23 40.63 -13.87
C GLU A 544 16.90 39.26 -13.22
N PRO A 545 15.84 38.57 -13.69
CA PRO A 545 15.35 37.35 -13.05
C PRO A 545 16.21 36.12 -13.37
N GLY A 546 16.61 35.39 -12.32
CA GLY A 546 17.25 34.07 -12.42
C GLY A 546 16.24 32.92 -12.60
N PRO A 547 16.72 31.70 -12.91
CA PRO A 547 15.89 30.57 -13.31
C PRO A 547 15.23 29.84 -12.14
N ASP A 548 14.09 29.20 -12.46
CA ASP A 548 13.18 28.50 -11.55
C ASP A 548 13.82 27.35 -10.73
N PRO A 549 13.27 27.05 -9.53
CA PRO A 549 13.77 25.98 -8.68
C PRO A 549 13.34 24.59 -9.18
N ILE A 550 14.27 23.65 -9.04
CA ILE A 550 14.11 22.22 -9.31
C ILE A 550 13.06 21.63 -8.34
N PRO A 551 12.11 20.79 -8.80
CA PRO A 551 11.10 20.22 -7.91
C PRO A 551 11.66 19.07 -7.05
N ASN A 552 11.39 19.15 -5.75
CA ASN A 552 11.57 18.08 -4.77
C ASN A 552 10.61 16.91 -5.06
N GLY A 553 10.99 16.00 -5.96
CA GLY A 553 10.20 14.80 -6.31
C GLY A 553 10.87 13.45 -6.06
N CYS A 554 12.15 13.41 -5.67
CA CYS A 554 12.92 12.16 -5.65
C CYS A 554 12.73 11.28 -4.41
N TYR A 555 12.13 11.77 -3.32
CA TYR A 555 12.15 11.02 -2.06
C TYR A 555 11.22 9.79 -2.08
N GLY A 556 10.01 9.89 -2.62
CA GLY A 556 9.06 8.76 -2.61
C GLY A 556 9.48 7.55 -3.47
N VAL A 557 10.11 7.79 -4.62
CA VAL A 557 10.52 6.74 -5.57
C VAL A 557 11.77 6.00 -5.06
N VAL A 558 12.69 6.71 -4.41
CA VAL A 558 13.89 6.13 -3.81
C VAL A 558 13.53 5.21 -2.66
N TRP A 559 12.57 5.58 -1.81
CA TRP A 559 12.12 4.73 -0.70
C TRP A 559 11.41 3.44 -1.15
N VAL A 560 10.59 3.48 -2.20
CA VAL A 560 9.92 2.26 -2.72
C VAL A 560 10.91 1.30 -3.39
N VAL A 561 11.90 1.83 -4.11
CA VAL A 561 12.93 1.01 -4.76
C VAL A 561 13.91 0.44 -3.72
N LEU A 562 14.32 1.24 -2.73
CA LEU A 562 15.20 0.78 -1.65
C LEU A 562 14.52 -0.27 -0.76
N THR A 563 13.24 -0.12 -0.46
CA THR A 563 12.49 -1.15 0.30
C THR A 563 12.42 -2.47 -0.47
N VAL A 564 12.09 -2.45 -1.76
CA VAL A 564 12.07 -3.68 -2.60
C VAL A 564 13.47 -4.33 -2.70
N ILE A 565 14.53 -3.53 -2.85
CA ILE A 565 15.91 -4.02 -2.89
C ILE A 565 16.33 -4.59 -1.53
N GLU A 566 16.02 -3.91 -0.43
CA GLU A 566 16.23 -4.44 0.93
C GLU A 566 15.50 -5.76 1.14
N PHE A 567 14.25 -5.90 0.65
CA PHE A 567 13.50 -7.16 0.77
C PHE A 567 14.11 -8.31 -0.04
N ILE A 568 14.63 -8.05 -1.25
CA ILE A 568 15.34 -9.06 -2.05
C ILE A 568 16.64 -9.47 -1.34
N ILE A 569 17.39 -8.50 -0.82
CA ILE A 569 18.63 -8.76 -0.08
C ILE A 569 18.34 -9.55 1.20
N ILE A 570 17.28 -9.20 1.95
CA ILE A 570 16.88 -9.91 3.17
C ILE A 570 16.42 -11.34 2.84
N ALA A 571 15.68 -11.58 1.77
CA ALA A 571 15.29 -12.93 1.35
C ALA A 571 16.52 -13.80 0.98
N VAL A 572 17.49 -13.22 0.27
CA VAL A 572 18.77 -13.88 -0.05
C VAL A 572 19.58 -14.15 1.22
N LEU A 573 19.65 -13.19 2.15
CA LEU A 573 20.35 -13.35 3.43
C LEU A 573 19.69 -14.38 4.34
N ILE A 574 18.36 -14.49 4.36
CA ILE A 574 17.64 -15.55 5.07
C ILE A 574 17.95 -16.91 4.45
N GLY A 575 17.97 -17.01 3.12
CA GLY A 575 18.41 -18.23 2.40
C GLY A 575 19.84 -18.64 2.79
N LEU A 576 20.77 -17.68 2.80
CA LEU A 576 22.17 -17.90 3.19
C LEU A 576 22.34 -18.23 4.68
N TYR A 577 21.54 -17.62 5.56
CA TYR A 577 21.54 -17.89 6.99
C TYR A 577 21.04 -19.32 7.28
N CYS A 578 19.97 -19.75 6.60
CA CYS A 578 19.47 -21.12 6.68
C CYS A 578 20.49 -22.14 6.15
N TYR A 579 21.18 -21.81 5.04
CA TYR A 579 22.27 -22.62 4.49
C TYR A 579 23.42 -22.80 5.51
N LYS A 580 23.93 -21.70 6.07
CA LYS A 580 25.04 -21.72 7.03
C LYS A 580 24.69 -22.45 8.35
N ARG A 581 23.43 -22.37 8.79
CA ARG A 581 22.96 -23.07 9.99
C ARG A 581 22.84 -24.59 9.75
N HIS A 582 22.58 -25.02 8.52
CA HIS A 582 22.54 -26.43 8.16
C HIS A 582 23.95 -27.03 8.07
N THR A 583 24.89 -26.35 7.39
CA THR A 583 26.29 -26.81 7.32
C THR A 583 26.94 -26.90 8.71
N SER A 584 26.63 -25.95 9.60
CA SER A 584 27.09 -25.98 10.99
C SER A 584 26.48 -27.10 11.84
N LYS A 585 25.34 -27.69 11.44
CA LYS A 585 24.76 -28.88 12.09
C LYS A 585 25.40 -30.18 11.58
N GLU A 586 25.80 -30.23 10.32
CA GLU A 586 26.57 -31.36 9.78
C GLU A 586 27.97 -31.43 10.42
N ASP A 587 28.63 -30.28 10.63
CA ASP A 587 29.94 -30.23 11.32
C ASP A 587 29.84 -30.65 12.81
N ASN A 588 28.71 -30.38 13.47
CA ASN A 588 28.49 -30.76 14.87
C ASN A 588 27.98 -32.19 15.06
N ASN A 589 27.46 -32.85 14.02
CA ASN A 589 27.09 -34.26 14.06
C ASN A 589 28.31 -35.20 13.89
N GLY A 590 29.51 -34.64 13.71
CA GLY A 590 30.79 -35.38 13.71
C GLY A 590 31.33 -35.75 15.11
N TYR A 591 30.70 -35.30 16.19
CA TYR A 591 31.09 -35.67 17.55
C TYR A 591 30.02 -36.54 18.23
N SER A 592 30.37 -37.81 18.37
CA SER A 592 29.68 -38.91 19.04
C SER A 592 28.96 -38.56 20.36
N GLU A 593 27.67 -38.91 20.45
CA GLU A 593 26.91 -39.01 21.71
C GLU A 593 27.38 -40.20 22.58
N PRO A 594 27.45 -40.06 23.92
CA PRO A 594 27.36 -41.18 24.83
C PRO A 594 25.90 -41.46 25.23
N LYS A 595 25.55 -42.75 25.15
CA LYS A 595 24.27 -43.35 25.54
C LYS A 595 23.96 -43.19 27.04
N GLY A 596 22.68 -42.96 27.37
CA GLY A 596 22.06 -43.50 28.60
C GLY A 596 21.26 -42.50 29.44
N GLY A 597 19.94 -42.72 29.54
CA GLY A 597 19.07 -42.10 30.57
C GLY A 597 17.58 -42.30 30.29
N PRO A 598 16.72 -42.55 31.31
CA PRO A 598 15.64 -43.54 31.21
C PRO A 598 14.25 -42.99 30.80
N ARG A 599 13.41 -43.92 30.32
CA ARG A 599 11.96 -43.74 30.11
C ARG A 599 11.24 -43.73 31.45
N CYS A 600 10.31 -42.79 31.62
CA CYS A 600 9.28 -42.86 32.67
C CYS A 600 8.00 -43.50 32.09
N HIS A 601 7.42 -44.36 32.93
CA HIS A 601 6.19 -45.13 32.72
C HIS A 601 4.94 -44.26 32.61
#